data_AF-Q925M8-F1
#
_entry.id   AF-Q925M8-F1
#
_cell.length_a   1.000
_cell.length_b   1.000
_cell.length_c   1.000
_cell.angle_alpha   90.00
_cell.angle_beta   90.00
_cell.angle_gamma   90.00
#
_symmetry.space_group_name_H-M   'P 1'
#
loop_
_entity.id
_entity.type
_entity.pdbx_description
1 polymer ?
#
loop_
_entity_poly.entity_id
_entity_poly.type
_entity_poly.pdbx_seq_one_letter_code
_entity_poly.pdbx_strand_id
1 'polypeptide(L)'
;LSSEVTVRVVVLDDNDNRPMILYPLQNGTLPCNDLVPRSAEAGYLVTKVVAVDGDSGQNSWLSYHLLKATDLGLFSVQRQNGEIRTLRQISERDPMMQKLVILVQDHGQPALSTTASLNILLVDGFSEPYLQFQDPSKHSRKVNPTTK
;
A
#
# COMPACT_ATOMS: atom_id res chain seq x y z
N LEU A 1 -40.38 -46.16 -23.10
CA LEU A 1 -38.93 -45.93 -23.23
C LEU A 1 -38.63 -44.54 -22.71
N SER A 2 -37.68 -44.40 -21.79
CA SER A 2 -37.04 -43.11 -21.48
C SER A 2 -35.60 -43.17 -21.97
N SER A 3 -35.12 -42.05 -22.51
CA SER A 3 -33.74 -41.85 -22.94
C SER A 3 -33.16 -40.73 -22.11
N GLU A 4 -31.99 -40.93 -21.54
CA GLU A 4 -31.26 -39.92 -20.77
C GLU A 4 -29.97 -39.58 -21.52
N VAL A 5 -29.61 -38.29 -21.55
CA VAL A 5 -28.38 -37.80 -22.16
C VAL A 5 -27.68 -36.89 -21.18
N THR A 6 -26.37 -37.07 -21.02
CA THR A 6 -25.56 -36.22 -20.13
C THR A 6 -25.03 -35.03 -20.91
N VAL A 7 -25.33 -33.82 -20.42
CA VAL A 7 -24.77 -32.58 -20.95
C VAL A 7 -23.70 -32.08 -19.98
N ARG A 8 -22.49 -31.83 -20.49
CA ARG A 8 -21.41 -31.19 -19.72
C ARG A 8 -21.38 -29.70 -20.04
N VAL A 9 -21.69 -28.87 -19.06
CA VAL A 9 -21.57 -27.41 -19.15
C VAL A 9 -20.27 -26.99 -18.46
N VAL A 10 -19.48 -26.13 -19.13
CA VAL A 10 -18.28 -25.50 -18.57
C VAL A 10 -18.49 -24.00 -18.61
N VAL A 11 -18.34 -23.34 -17.47
CA VAL A 11 -18.36 -21.88 -17.36
C VAL A 11 -16.92 -21.38 -17.42
N LEU A 12 -16.64 -20.46 -18.33
CA LEU A 12 -15.35 -19.79 -18.44
C LEU A 12 -15.40 -18.44 -17.70
N ASP A 13 -14.26 -18.02 -17.20
CA ASP A 13 -14.08 -16.75 -16.50
C ASP A 13 -13.67 -15.66 -17.49
N ASP A 14 -14.34 -14.50 -17.41
CA ASP A 14 -13.95 -13.28 -18.11
C ASP A 14 -13.26 -12.35 -17.10
N ASN A 15 -12.26 -11.59 -17.54
CA ASN A 15 -11.53 -10.67 -16.66
C ASN A 15 -12.31 -9.35 -16.47
N ASP A 16 -13.34 -9.37 -15.63
CA ASP A 16 -14.26 -8.25 -15.40
C ASP A 16 -14.13 -7.61 -14.01
N ASN A 17 -13.32 -8.19 -13.11
CA ASN A 17 -13.03 -7.64 -11.80
C ASN A 17 -11.67 -6.92 -11.81
N ARG A 18 -11.63 -5.74 -11.20
CA ARG A 18 -10.36 -5.02 -10.99
C ARG A 18 -9.76 -5.40 -9.64
N PRO A 19 -8.43 -5.37 -9.48
CA PRO A 19 -7.81 -5.61 -8.18
C PRO A 19 -8.30 -4.62 -7.13
N MET A 20 -8.69 -5.11 -5.96
CA MET A 20 -9.11 -4.32 -4.80
C MET A 20 -8.00 -4.26 -3.76
N ILE A 21 -7.62 -3.05 -3.36
CA ILE A 21 -6.62 -2.84 -2.30
C ILE A 21 -7.25 -3.08 -0.92
N LEU A 22 -6.72 -4.03 -0.17
CA LEU A 22 -7.06 -4.29 1.24
C LEU A 22 -6.16 -3.52 2.20
N TYR A 23 -4.89 -3.32 1.82
CA TYR A 23 -3.95 -2.55 2.62
C TYR A 23 -2.88 -1.88 1.72
N PRO A 24 -2.49 -0.62 2.02
CA PRO A 24 -3.02 0.21 3.09
C PRO A 24 -4.43 0.74 2.77
N LEU A 25 -5.14 1.21 3.80
CA LEU A 25 -6.46 1.80 3.64
C LEU A 25 -6.33 3.14 2.89
N GLN A 26 -6.91 3.22 1.69
CA GLN A 26 -6.72 4.37 0.80
C GLN A 26 -7.42 5.65 1.30
N ASN A 27 -8.45 5.51 2.16
CA ASN A 27 -9.25 6.62 2.70
C ASN A 27 -9.09 6.74 4.23
N GLY A 28 -7.96 6.29 4.78
CA GLY A 28 -7.69 6.42 6.21
C GLY A 28 -7.54 7.87 6.66
N THR A 29 -7.92 8.17 7.90
CA THR A 29 -7.69 9.48 8.54
C THR A 29 -6.28 9.61 9.12
N LEU A 30 -5.48 8.53 9.07
CA LEU A 30 -4.13 8.51 9.59
C LEU A 30 -3.20 9.39 8.73
N PRO A 31 -2.26 10.12 9.36
CA PRO A 31 -1.34 11.00 8.63
C PRO A 31 -0.28 10.22 7.83
N CYS A 32 -0.03 8.96 8.19
CA CYS A 32 0.86 8.05 7.49
C CYS A 32 0.35 6.60 7.62
N ASN A 33 0.75 5.74 6.69
CA ASN A 33 0.45 4.31 6.72
C ASN A 33 1.44 3.52 7.56
N ASP A 34 2.71 3.92 7.55
CA ASP A 34 3.79 3.23 8.26
C ASP A 34 4.86 4.19 8.77
N LEU A 35 5.57 3.75 9.81
CA LEU A 35 6.73 4.42 10.39
C LEU A 35 7.98 3.61 10.07
N VAL A 36 9.03 4.26 9.58
CA VAL A 36 10.32 3.62 9.26
C VAL A 36 11.44 4.32 10.02
N PRO A 37 12.28 3.60 10.78
CA PRO A 37 13.35 4.23 11.51
C PRO A 37 14.44 4.68 10.54
N ARG A 38 15.06 5.85 10.75
CA ARG A 38 16.19 6.33 9.95
C ARG A 38 17.41 5.41 10.04
N SER A 39 17.50 4.60 11.09
CA SER A 39 18.50 3.54 11.23
C SER A 39 18.25 2.33 10.32
N ALA A 40 17.15 2.28 9.58
CA ALA A 40 16.87 1.20 8.65
C ALA A 40 17.96 1.11 7.57
N GLU A 41 18.55 -0.07 7.45
CA GLU A 41 19.56 -0.40 6.45
C GLU A 41 18.90 -0.76 5.10
N ALA A 42 19.73 -1.03 4.09
CA ALA A 42 19.26 -1.55 2.82
C ALA A 42 18.58 -2.93 3.00
N GLY A 43 17.46 -3.15 2.31
CA GLY A 43 16.68 -4.39 2.40
C GLY A 43 15.71 -4.46 3.57
N TYR A 44 15.63 -3.41 4.41
CA TYR A 44 14.66 -3.32 5.51
C TYR A 44 13.23 -3.43 4.97
N LEU A 45 12.43 -4.32 5.57
CA LEU A 45 11.01 -4.47 5.24
C LEU A 45 10.22 -3.31 5.84
N VAL A 46 9.73 -2.44 4.96
CA VAL A 46 8.94 -1.27 5.34
C VAL A 46 7.50 -1.68 5.60
N THR A 47 6.87 -2.27 4.60
CA THR A 47 5.46 -2.65 4.60
C THR A 47 5.15 -3.55 3.40
N LYS A 48 3.88 -3.78 3.10
CA LYS A 48 3.43 -4.45 1.87
C LYS A 48 2.15 -3.85 1.35
N VAL A 49 1.88 -3.95 0.06
CA VAL A 49 0.54 -3.74 -0.50
C VAL A 49 -0.19 -5.07 -0.51
N VAL A 50 -1.42 -5.08 -0.01
CA VAL A 50 -2.30 -6.25 -0.06
C VAL A 50 -3.47 -5.93 -0.96
N ALA A 51 -3.69 -6.79 -1.94
CA ALA A 51 -4.81 -6.69 -2.84
C ALA A 51 -5.40 -8.07 -3.13
N VAL A 52 -6.65 -8.08 -3.56
CA VAL A 52 -7.39 -9.27 -3.99
C VAL A 52 -8.08 -8.98 -5.30
N ASP A 53 -8.32 -10.02 -6.08
CA ASP A 53 -9.09 -9.94 -7.31
C ASP A 53 -10.21 -11.00 -7.27
N GLY A 54 -11.38 -10.65 -7.81
CA GLY A 54 -12.57 -11.50 -7.80
C GLY A 54 -12.58 -12.55 -8.90
N ASP A 55 -11.70 -12.43 -9.89
CA ASP A 55 -11.63 -13.33 -11.03
C ASP A 55 -10.95 -14.67 -10.70
N SER A 56 -10.95 -15.60 -11.66
CA SER A 56 -10.43 -16.95 -11.46
C SER A 56 -9.11 -17.20 -12.19
N GLY A 57 -8.23 -18.01 -11.58
CA GLY A 57 -6.99 -18.45 -12.23
C GLY A 57 -6.06 -17.28 -12.56
N GLN A 58 -5.62 -17.19 -13.81
CA GLN A 58 -4.70 -16.14 -14.25
C GLN A 58 -5.32 -14.74 -14.17
N ASN A 59 -6.64 -14.62 -14.35
CA ASN A 59 -7.35 -13.34 -14.25
C ASN A 59 -7.27 -12.73 -12.85
N SER A 60 -7.01 -13.53 -11.80
CA SER A 60 -6.75 -13.00 -10.44
C SER A 60 -5.28 -13.02 -10.00
N TRP A 61 -4.34 -13.32 -10.91
CA TRP A 61 -2.92 -13.25 -10.58
C TRP A 61 -2.41 -11.82 -10.60
N LEU A 62 -1.97 -11.34 -9.43
CA LEU A 62 -1.57 -9.96 -9.22
C LEU A 62 -0.06 -9.76 -9.35
N SER A 63 0.32 -8.65 -9.96
CA SER A 63 1.68 -8.13 -9.94
C SER A 63 1.73 -6.69 -9.44
N TYR A 64 2.82 -6.35 -8.74
CA TYR A 64 3.01 -5.07 -8.06
C TYR A 64 4.17 -4.28 -8.69
N HIS A 65 3.96 -2.99 -8.94
CA HIS A 65 4.99 -2.13 -9.57
C HIS A 65 5.04 -0.75 -8.91
N LEU A 66 6.24 -0.24 -8.65
CA LEU A 66 6.43 1.12 -8.13
C LEU A 66 6.29 2.11 -9.29
N LEU A 67 5.17 2.85 -9.34
CA LEU A 67 4.93 3.85 -10.39
C LEU A 67 5.57 5.19 -10.07
N LYS A 68 5.47 5.62 -8.81
CA LYS A 68 5.99 6.92 -8.34
C LYS A 68 6.51 6.79 -6.93
N ALA A 69 7.58 7.52 -6.63
CA ALA A 69 8.12 7.67 -5.29
C ALA A 69 8.61 9.10 -5.09
N THR A 70 8.65 9.58 -3.85
CA THR A 70 9.41 10.78 -3.47
C THR A 70 10.87 10.63 -3.90
N ASP A 71 11.47 9.46 -3.67
CA ASP A 71 12.76 9.05 -4.20
C ASP A 71 12.68 7.62 -4.75
N LEU A 72 12.88 7.47 -6.07
CA LEU A 72 12.86 6.17 -6.76
C LEU A 72 14.06 5.27 -6.38
N GLY A 73 15.14 5.84 -5.84
CA GLY A 73 16.32 5.12 -5.39
C GLY A 73 16.25 4.64 -3.94
N LEU A 74 15.21 5.01 -3.19
CA LEU A 74 15.09 4.68 -1.76
C LEU A 74 14.23 3.44 -1.50
N PHE A 75 13.18 3.21 -2.28
CA PHE A 75 12.25 2.11 -2.06
C PHE A 75 12.08 1.24 -3.31
N SER A 76 11.82 -0.04 -3.08
CA SER A 76 11.42 -1.00 -4.11
C SER A 76 10.15 -1.72 -3.67
N VAL A 77 9.39 -2.25 -4.62
CA VAL A 77 8.29 -3.18 -4.37
C VAL A 77 8.60 -4.52 -5.02
N GLN A 78 8.40 -5.61 -4.28
CA GLN A 78 8.56 -6.95 -4.79
C GLN A 78 7.32 -7.34 -5.59
N ARG A 79 7.56 -7.72 -6.86
CA ARG A 79 6.51 -7.91 -7.87
C ARG A 79 5.49 -9.00 -7.51
N GLN A 80 5.86 -10.02 -6.75
CA GLN A 80 5.00 -11.18 -6.50
C GLN A 80 4.13 -11.06 -5.25
N ASN A 81 4.56 -10.30 -4.23
CA ASN A 81 3.92 -10.29 -2.91
C ASN A 81 3.62 -8.88 -2.39
N GLY A 82 4.00 -7.84 -3.14
CA GLY A 82 3.75 -6.44 -2.79
C GLY A 82 4.61 -5.93 -1.64
N GLU A 83 5.63 -6.66 -1.16
CA GLU A 83 6.52 -6.19 -0.10
C GLU A 83 7.31 -4.97 -0.57
N ILE A 84 7.32 -3.93 0.26
CA ILE A 84 8.08 -2.71 0.02
C ILE A 84 9.29 -2.72 0.93
N ARG A 85 10.47 -2.55 0.33
CA ARG A 85 11.76 -2.58 1.05
C ARG A 85 12.62 -1.38 0.69
N THR A 86 13.49 -0.98 1.60
CA THR A 86 14.53 0.02 1.33
C THR A 86 15.56 -0.55 0.34
N LEU A 87 16.03 0.27 -0.60
CA LEU A 87 17.11 -0.08 -1.54
C LEU A 87 18.49 0.34 -1.01
N ARG A 88 18.51 1.35 -0.14
CA ARG A 88 19.70 1.90 0.50
C ARG A 88 19.36 2.33 1.92
N GLN A 89 20.40 2.63 2.70
CA GLN A 89 20.24 3.27 4.00
C GLN A 89 19.56 4.65 3.86
N ILE A 90 18.72 4.99 4.83
CA ILE A 90 18.11 6.32 4.94
C ILE A 90 19.18 7.32 5.40
N SER A 91 19.25 8.44 4.71
CA SER A 91 20.15 9.55 5.02
C SER A 91 19.41 10.68 5.74
N GLU A 92 20.17 11.57 6.39
CA GLU A 92 19.60 12.78 7.02
C GLU A 92 18.94 13.72 6.00
N ARG A 93 19.38 13.68 4.74
CA ARG A 93 18.86 14.53 3.65
C ARG A 93 17.54 14.03 3.08
N ASP A 94 17.17 12.79 3.37
CA ASP A 94 15.90 12.24 2.90
C ASP A 94 14.73 12.95 3.59
N PRO A 95 13.70 13.39 2.82
CA PRO A 95 12.51 13.99 3.39
C PRO A 95 11.85 13.07 4.42
N MET A 96 11.35 13.67 5.50
CA MET A 96 10.70 12.91 6.57
C MET A 96 9.44 12.17 6.09
N MET A 97 8.66 12.80 5.20
CA MET A 97 7.50 12.18 4.57
C MET A 97 7.85 11.65 3.17
N GLN A 98 7.68 10.35 2.98
CA GLN A 98 7.92 9.64 1.74
C GLN A 98 6.58 9.19 1.16
N LYS A 99 6.30 9.52 -0.10
CA LYS A 99 5.10 9.11 -0.80
C LYS A 99 5.45 8.08 -1.87
N LEU A 100 4.73 6.95 -1.88
CA LEU A 100 4.81 5.93 -2.92
C LEU A 100 3.46 5.76 -3.61
N VAL A 101 3.48 5.44 -4.89
CA VAL A 101 2.30 4.99 -5.64
C VAL A 101 2.64 3.65 -6.28
N ILE A 102 1.92 2.62 -5.87
CA ILE A 102 2.09 1.24 -6.33
C ILE A 102 0.95 0.89 -7.27
N LEU A 103 1.27 0.38 -8.46
CA LEU A 103 0.30 -0.27 -9.34
C LEU A 103 0.12 -1.72 -8.90
N VAL A 104 -1.13 -2.14 -8.76
CA VAL A 104 -1.52 -3.54 -8.68
C VAL A 104 -2.28 -3.87 -9.97
N GLN A 105 -1.79 -4.85 -10.72
CA GLN A 105 -2.35 -5.24 -12.00
C GLN A 105 -2.59 -6.75 -12.02
N ASP A 106 -3.75 -7.16 -12.50
CA ASP A 106 -4.02 -8.55 -12.80
C ASP A 106 -3.26 -9.03 -14.06
N HIS A 107 -3.45 -10.31 -14.41
CA HIS A 107 -2.86 -10.93 -15.59
C HIS A 107 -3.92 -11.36 -16.62
N GLY A 108 -5.12 -10.78 -16.55
CA GLY A 108 -6.19 -11.03 -17.50
C GLY A 108 -6.04 -10.27 -18.82
N GLN A 109 -7.03 -10.41 -19.70
CA GLN A 109 -7.04 -9.80 -21.04
C GLN A 109 -8.42 -9.18 -21.35
N PRO A 110 -8.53 -7.83 -21.44
CA PRO A 110 -7.49 -6.86 -21.13
C PRO A 110 -7.15 -6.86 -19.64
N ALA A 111 -5.89 -6.56 -19.30
CA ALA A 111 -5.49 -6.48 -17.90
C ALA A 111 -6.15 -5.28 -17.20
N LEU A 112 -6.69 -5.49 -15.99
CA LEU A 112 -7.23 -4.44 -15.14
C LEU A 112 -6.25 -4.12 -14.01
N SER A 113 -6.38 -2.90 -13.47
CA SER A 113 -5.46 -2.42 -12.45
C SER A 113 -6.09 -1.40 -11.51
N THR A 114 -5.47 -1.29 -10.33
CA THR A 114 -5.75 -0.29 -9.31
C THR A 114 -4.43 0.24 -8.76
N THR A 115 -4.42 1.47 -8.24
CA THR A 115 -3.24 2.03 -7.58
C THR A 115 -3.44 2.13 -6.07
N ALA A 116 -2.39 1.86 -5.31
CA ALA A 116 -2.29 2.09 -3.89
C ALA A 116 -1.32 3.26 -3.61
N SER A 117 -1.79 4.26 -2.86
CA SER A 117 -0.96 5.36 -2.38
C SER A 117 -0.47 5.09 -0.97
N LEU A 118 0.84 5.25 -0.74
CA LEU A 118 1.44 5.11 0.57
C LEU A 118 2.10 6.40 1.03
N ASN A 119 1.84 6.80 2.27
CA ASN A 119 2.61 7.83 2.98
C ASN A 119 3.41 7.14 4.09
N ILE A 120 4.73 7.13 3.98
CA ILE A 120 5.67 6.54 4.93
C ILE A 120 6.36 7.68 5.66
N LEU A 121 6.44 7.57 6.99
CA LEU A 121 7.03 8.60 7.81
C LEU A 121 8.33 8.09 8.43
N LEU A 122 9.44 8.75 8.08
CA LEU A 122 10.76 8.43 8.59
C LEU A 122 10.94 9.01 10.00
N VAL A 123 11.38 8.19 10.94
CA VAL A 123 11.49 8.54 12.37
C VAL A 123 12.90 8.25 12.88
N ASP A 124 13.43 9.06 13.79
CA ASP A 124 14.76 8.77 14.36
C ASP A 124 14.74 7.57 15.33
N GLY A 125 13.55 7.19 15.79
CA GLY A 125 13.27 6.00 16.60
C GLY A 125 11.78 5.95 16.96
N PHE A 126 11.35 4.81 17.51
CA PHE A 126 9.94 4.59 17.86
C PHE A 126 9.55 5.06 19.28
N SER A 127 10.34 5.94 19.90
CA SER A 127 10.00 6.48 21.21
C SER A 127 8.67 7.26 21.19
N GLU A 128 8.00 7.31 22.34
CA GLU A 128 6.60 7.71 22.57
C GLU A 128 6.08 9.07 22.03
N PRO A 129 6.86 10.10 21.63
CA PRO A 129 6.27 11.32 21.06
C PRO A 129 5.51 11.12 19.75
N TYR A 130 5.77 10.03 19.03
CA TYR A 130 5.30 9.87 17.65
C TYR A 130 3.86 9.33 17.53
N LEU A 131 3.35 8.69 18.58
CA LEU A 131 1.95 8.26 18.66
C LEU A 131 0.98 9.46 18.84
N GLN A 132 1.48 10.66 19.18
CA GLN A 132 0.63 11.85 19.35
C GLN A 132 0.01 12.35 18.03
N PHE A 133 0.54 11.95 16.87
CA PHE A 133 -0.09 12.24 15.57
C PHE A 133 -1.37 11.43 15.32
N GLN A 134 -1.75 10.53 16.23
CA GLN A 134 -2.99 9.75 16.16
C GLN A 134 -4.17 10.37 16.92
N ASP A 135 -3.98 11.49 17.63
CA ASP A 135 -5.06 12.11 18.41
C ASP A 135 -5.52 13.46 17.80
N PRO A 136 -6.58 13.48 16.97
CA PRO A 136 -7.13 14.71 16.40
C PRO A 136 -7.74 15.66 17.46
N SER A 137 -7.86 15.25 18.73
CA SER A 137 -8.54 16.05 19.76
C SER A 137 -7.68 17.11 20.46
N LYS A 138 -6.35 17.15 20.25
CA LYS A 138 -5.45 18.03 21.02
C LYS A 138 -5.03 19.35 20.36
N HIS A 139 -5.54 19.69 19.18
CA HIS A 139 -5.32 21.01 18.55
C HIS A 139 -6.36 22.07 18.97
N SER A 140 -6.72 22.14 20.25
CA SER A 140 -7.45 23.31 20.77
C SER A 140 -7.11 23.61 22.21
N ARG A 141 -6.26 24.64 22.39
CA ARG A 141 -6.34 25.74 23.39
C ARG A 141 -4.93 26.18 23.82
N LYS A 142 -4.50 27.31 23.26
CA LYS A 142 -3.79 28.32 24.05
C LYS A 142 -4.58 29.62 23.95
N VAL A 143 -5.40 29.87 24.97
CA VAL A 143 -5.98 31.18 25.23
C VAL A 143 -4.91 31.94 25.99
N ASN A 144 -4.39 33.03 25.42
CA ASN A 144 -3.42 33.90 26.10
C ASN A 144 -4.12 34.69 27.22
N PRO A 145 -3.52 34.82 28.42
CA PRO A 145 -4.02 35.73 29.43
C PRO A 145 -3.64 37.17 29.06
N THR A 146 -4.64 38.05 28.99
CA THR A 146 -4.47 39.51 28.92
C THR A 146 -3.96 40.03 30.26
N THR A 147 -2.83 40.73 30.24
CA THR A 147 -2.32 41.51 31.37
C THR A 147 -3.08 42.83 31.48
N LYS A 148 -3.28 43.28 32.73
CA LYS A 148 -3.92 44.50 33.21
C LYS A 148 -3.65 45.77 32.40
#